data_AF-A0A7K9VQU9-F1
#
_entry.id   AF-A0A7K9VQU9-F1
#
_cell.length_a   1.000
_cell.length_b   1.000
_cell.length_c   1.000
_cell.angle_alpha   90.00
_cell.angle_beta   90.00
_cell.angle_gamma   90.00
#
_symmetry.space_group_name_H-M   'P 1'
#
loop_
_entity.id
_entity.type
_entity.pdbx_description
1 polymer ?
#
loop_
_entity_poly.entity_id
_entity_poly.type
_entity_poly.pdbx_seq_one_letter_code
_entity_poly.pdbx_strand_id
1 'polypeptide(L)' 'KLSRCAVGVARASVKKREYLDMCPEEGIWAVRYNEGQIVSLTSPPTRLSLSPVPTRICVCLDCTRGQVTFINALNGVEIF' A
#
# COMPACT_ATOMS: atom_id res chain seq x y z
N LYS A 1 -20.20 2.58 9.63
CA LYS A 1 -19.44 3.50 8.75
C LYS A 1 -18.29 2.69 8.16
N LEU A 2 -18.31 2.34 6.88
CA LEU A 2 -17.22 1.58 6.25
C LEU A 2 -15.98 2.49 6.25
N SER A 3 -14.95 2.18 7.04
CA SER A 3 -13.67 2.89 6.97
C SER A 3 -12.78 2.15 5.96
N ARG A 4 -12.65 2.73 4.77
CA ARG A 4 -11.71 2.29 3.74
C ARG A 4 -10.77 3.42 3.39
N CYS A 5 -9.47 3.14 3.37
CA CYS A 5 -8.47 4.07 2.88
C CYS A 5 -7.34 3.29 2.20
N ALA A 6 -6.61 3.94 1.31
CA ALA A 6 -5.42 3.40 0.70
C ALA A 6 -4.30 4.45 0.76
N VAL A 7 -3.06 3.99 0.87
CA VAL A 7 -1.87 4.83 0.90
C VAL A 7 -0.75 4.13 0.13
N GLY A 8 0.09 4.90 -0.56
CA GLY A 8 1.13 4.34 -1.41
C GLY A 8 1.86 5.39 -2.24
N VAL A 9 2.61 4.91 -3.22
CA VAL A 9 3.39 5.69 -4.19
C VAL A 9 2.86 5.40 -5.59
N ALA A 10 2.84 6.42 -6.43
CA ALA A 10 2.58 6.27 -7.86
C ALA A 10 3.71 6.90 -8.67
N ARG A 11 4.02 6.34 -9.85
CA ARG A 11 4.91 7.02 -10.79
C ARG A 11 4.26 8.33 -11.23
N ALA A 12 5.06 9.39 -11.39
CA ALA A 12 4.56 10.68 -11.88
C ALA A 12 3.91 10.59 -13.28
N SER A 13 4.29 9.57 -14.07
CA SER A 13 3.75 9.31 -15.40
C SER A 13 2.40 8.58 -15.42
N VAL A 14 1.89 8.13 -14.27
CA VAL A 14 0.59 7.45 -14.19
C VAL A 14 -0.50 8.40 -14.68
N LYS A 15 -1.24 7.97 -15.71
CA LYS A 15 -2.36 8.75 -16.24
C LYS A 15 -3.58 8.53 -15.35
N LYS A 16 -4.20 9.63 -14.93
CA LYS A 16 -5.52 9.57 -14.28
C LYS A 16 -6.52 9.01 -15.29
N ARG A 17 -7.11 7.87 -14.95
CA ARG A 17 -8.18 7.21 -15.70
C ARG A 17 -9.34 6.96 -14.77
N GLU A 18 -10.53 6.81 -15.34
CA GLU A 18 -11.76 6.56 -14.59
C GLU A 18 -11.71 5.18 -13.88
N TYR A 19 -11.12 4.20 -14.56
CA TYR A 19 -10.82 2.88 -14.00
C TYR A 19 -9.32 2.64 -14.14
N LEU A 20 -8.65 2.52 -13.00
CA LEU A 20 -7.25 2.15 -12.93
C LEU A 20 -7.10 1.12 -11.82
N ASP A 21 -6.54 -0.03 -12.17
CA ASP A 21 -6.13 -1.00 -11.19
C ASP A 21 -4.94 -0.42 -10.41
N MET A 22 -5.08 -0.38 -9.09
CA MET A 22 -4.05 0.18 -8.21
C MET A 22 -2.93 -0.84 -8.00
N CYS A 23 -2.23 -1.26 -9.06
CA CYS A 23 -1.22 -2.30 -8.99
C CYS A 23 0.14 -1.86 -9.56
N PRO A 24 1.22 -2.61 -9.27
CA PRO A 24 2.57 -2.25 -9.71
C PRO A 24 2.70 -2.14 -11.24
N GLU A 25 1.96 -2.95 -11.99
CA GLU A 25 1.96 -2.93 -13.46
C GLU A 25 1.45 -1.60 -14.03
N GLU A 26 0.50 -0.96 -13.35
CA GLU A 26 0.00 0.37 -13.65
C GLU A 26 0.86 1.50 -13.04
N GLY A 27 1.99 1.15 -12.42
CA GLY A 27 2.91 2.09 -11.79
C GLY A 27 2.46 2.61 -10.43
N ILE A 28 1.65 1.82 -9.70
CA ILE A 28 1.17 2.15 -8.35
C ILE A 28 1.59 1.05 -7.36
N TRP A 29 2.20 1.44 -6.26
CA TRP A 29 2.49 0.57 -5.13
C TRP A 29 1.74 1.07 -3.92
N ALA A 30 0.77 0.29 -3.41
CA ALA A 30 -0.11 0.74 -2.35
C ALA A 30 -0.59 -0.41 -1.46
N VAL A 31 -0.98 -0.06 -0.25
CA VAL A 31 -1.76 -0.91 0.66
C VAL A 31 -3.11 -0.26 0.92
N ARG A 32 -4.13 -1.11 1.09
CA ARG A 32 -5.50 -0.69 1.40
C ARG A 32 -5.91 -1.24 2.75
N TYR A 33 -6.43 -0.38 3.60
CA TYR A 33 -7.17 -0.77 4.79
C TYR A 33 -8.64 -0.93 4.44
N ASN A 34 -9.20 -2.09 4.76
CA ASN A 34 -10.60 -2.43 4.65
C ASN A 34 -11.06 -3.07 5.97
N GLU A 35 -11.77 -2.30 6.80
CA GLU A 35 -12.51 -2.83 7.97
C GLU A 35 -11.68 -3.74 8.91
N GLY A 36 -10.46 -3.31 9.25
CA GLY A 36 -9.58 -4.08 10.13
C GLY A 36 -8.64 -5.03 9.40
N GLN A 37 -8.63 -5.02 8.07
CA GLN A 37 -7.73 -5.83 7.26
C GLN A 37 -6.88 -4.94 6.35
N ILE A 38 -5.57 -5.17 6.33
CA ILE A 38 -4.68 -4.57 5.33
C ILE A 38 -4.53 -5.53 4.14
N VAL A 39 -4.58 -4.99 2.93
CA VAL A 39 -4.40 -5.71 1.67
C VAL A 39 -3.33 -4.99 0.85
N SER A 40 -2.27 -5.69 0.43
CA SER A 40 -1.36 -5.16 -0.58
C SER A 40 -2.04 -5.20 -1.94
N LEU A 41 -1.95 -4.10 -2.69
CA LEU A 41 -2.58 -3.98 -3.99
C LEU A 41 -1.62 -4.48 -5.08
N THR A 42 -1.09 -5.69 -4.92
CA THR A 42 -0.44 -6.44 -5.99
C THR A 42 -1.48 -6.94 -7.00
N SER A 43 -1.02 -7.53 -8.11
CA SER A 43 -1.88 -8.25 -9.05
C SER A 43 -1.56 -9.75 -9.01
N PRO A 44 -2.36 -10.60 -8.33
CA PRO A 44 -3.59 -10.28 -7.59
C PRO A 44 -3.33 -9.64 -6.21
N PRO A 45 -4.33 -9.00 -5.57
CA PRO A 45 -4.18 -8.42 -4.24
C PRO A 45 -3.90 -9.46 -3.16
N THR A 46 -2.99 -9.16 -2.23
CA THR A 46 -2.59 -10.09 -1.16
C THR A 46 -3.08 -9.59 0.20
N ARG A 47 -3.78 -10.44 0.96
CA ARG A 47 -4.23 -10.11 2.33
C ARG A 47 -3.06 -10.29 3.30
N LEU A 48 -2.81 -9.29 4.15
CA LEU A 48 -1.70 -9.31 5.09
C LEU A 48 -2.19 -9.66 6.51
N SER A 49 -1.72 -10.77 7.07
CA SER A 49 -2.10 -11.21 8.42
C SER A 49 -1.32 -10.44 9.48
N LEU A 50 -1.82 -9.27 9.87
CA LEU A 50 -1.16 -8.37 10.83
C LEU A 50 -1.94 -8.31 12.15
N SER A 51 -1.26 -8.54 13.27
CA SER A 51 -1.83 -8.42 14.61
C SER A 51 -0.83 -7.75 15.56
N PRO A 52 -1.18 -6.60 16.17
CA PRO A 52 -2.38 -5.81 15.91
C PRO A 52 -2.36 -5.17 14.51
N VAL A 53 -3.54 -4.77 14.02
CA VAL A 53 -3.65 -4.08 12.74
C VAL A 53 -3.00 -2.69 12.84
N PRO A 54 -2.04 -2.34 11.97
CA PRO A 54 -1.40 -1.03 12.00
C PRO A 54 -2.40 0.11 11.83
N THR A 55 -2.33 1.11 12.71
CA THR A 55 -3.16 2.33 12.63
C THR A 55 -2.41 3.51 12.01
N ARG A 56 -1.08 3.40 11.88
CA ARG A 56 -0.20 4.38 11.22
C ARG A 56 0.81 3.64 10.36
N ILE A 57 0.90 4.04 9.09
CA ILE A 57 1.79 3.43 8.11
C ILE A 57 2.76 4.50 7.63
N CYS A 58 4.05 4.20 7.72
CA CYS A 58 5.10 4.95 7.03
C CYS A 58 5.31 4.31 5.65
N VAL A 59 5.47 5.13 4.63
CA VAL A 59 5.79 4.68 3.26
C VAL A 59 7.19 5.18 2.94
N CYS A 60 8.12 4.25 2.75
CA CYS A 60 9.50 4.53 2.38
C CYS A 60 9.71 4.25 0.89
N LEU A 61 10.29 5.19 0.15
CA LEU A 61 10.65 5.04 -1.26
C LEU A 61 12.16 5.07 -1.40
N ASP A 62 12.74 3.97 -1.89
CA ASP A 62 14.14 3.91 -2.29
C ASP A 62 14.23 3.81 -3.81
N CYS A 63 14.40 4.95 -4.47
CA CYS A 63 14.54 5.02 -5.92
C CYS A 63 15.82 4.34 -6.44
N THR A 64 16.88 4.27 -5.63
CA THR A 64 18.15 3.67 -6.02
C THR A 64 18.02 2.15 -6.10
N ARG A 65 17.31 1.55 -5.15
CA ARG A 65 17.04 0.11 -5.10
C ARG A 65 15.75 -0.28 -5.82
N GLY A 66 14.95 0.68 -6.27
CA GLY A 66 13.67 0.44 -6.92
C GLY A 66 12.62 -0.18 -5.99
N GLN A 67 12.63 0.20 -4.71
CA GLN A 67 11.81 -0.41 -3.67
C GLN A 67 10.85 0.59 -3.02
N VAL A 68 9.67 0.09 -2.66
CA VAL A 68 8.72 0.77 -1.77
C VAL A 68 8.48 -0.16 -0.60
N THR A 69 8.63 0.36 0.62
CA THR A 69 8.41 -0.41 1.85
C THR A 69 7.34 0.26 2.70
N PHE A 70 6.38 -0.52 3.16
CA PHE A 70 5.34 -0.14 4.09
C PHE A 70 5.74 -0.59 5.49
N ILE A 71 5.74 0.33 6.45
CA ILE A 71 6.22 0.07 7.81
C ILE A 71 5.15 0.49 8.80
N ASN A 72 4.91 -0.33 9.82
CA ASN A 72 4.09 0.09 10.95
C ASN A 72 4.86 1.16 11.73
N ALA A 73 4.36 2.39 11.67
CA ALA A 73 5.08 3.54 12.21
C ALA A 73 5.18 3.55 13.74
N LEU A 74 4.42 2.70 14.44
CA LEU A 74 4.43 2.63 15.91
C LEU A 74 5.50 1.70 16.46
N ASN A 75 5.88 0.66 15.72
CA ASN A 75 6.84 -0.35 16.18
C ASN A 75 7.98 -0.63 15.19
N GLY A 76 7.99 0.03 14.03
CA GLY A 76 9.03 -0.12 13.01
C GLY A 76 9.01 -1.45 12.25
N VAL A 77 8.00 -2.30 12.47
CA VAL A 77 7.90 -3.59 11.79
C VAL A 77 7.46 -3.39 10.34
N GLU A 78 8.18 -4.00 9.42
CA GLU A 78 7.85 -4.04 8.00
C GLU A 78 6.52 -4.77 7.78
N ILE A 79 5.67 -4.17 6.97
CA ILE A 79 4.35 -4.68 6.59
C ILE A 79 4.42 -5.39 5.25
N PHE A 80 5.02 -4.73 4.25
CA PHE A 80 5.13 -5.19 2.86
C PHE A 80 6.17 -4.37 2.09
#